data_AF-A0A933QWB6-F1
#
_entry.id   AF-A0A933QWB6-F1
#
_cell.length_a   1.000
_cell.length_b   1.000
_cell.length_c   1.000
_cell.angle_alpha   90.00
_cell.angle_beta   90.00
_cell.angle_gamma   90.00
#
_symmetry.space_group_name_H-M   'P 1'
#
loop_
_entity.id
_entity.type
_entity.pdbx_description
1 polymer ?
#
loop_
_entity_poly.entity_id
_entity_poly.type
_entity_poly.pdbx_seq_one_letter_code
_entity_poly.pdbx_strand_id
1 'polypeptide(L)'
;MKPKLYGILLVVVLAVVGMRLFSSASQVGASSPRASVAAGPYAVYLPLVMRSSEITNTALIIDHTMTDASLIPTAFITAAKTTFRLSYGHTSHGSQLISGMSVLAKPPYNYNTNGAIQSGILSLADYMPSGDLGNPDRTSWATRTRTYLNGTGSNRNVVMWSWCGQVSSATEADITTYLNLMNQLEVDYPSVKFVYMTGHLASDAGSRANTHARNDQIRNYVRANNKILFDFADIESYDPAGVYYPNGSDACEWCTTWCADPAHATECNLAATMSGCAHSHDFNCYRKGQAFWWMMARFAGWGGLP
;
A
#
# COMPACT_ATOMS: atom_id res chain seq x y z
N MET A 1 15.45 -30.08 -54.03
CA MET A 1 14.52 -29.22 -54.82
C MET A 1 14.21 -27.97 -54.00
N LYS A 2 14.61 -26.78 -54.50
CA LYS A 2 14.03 -25.46 -54.16
C LYS A 2 12.82 -25.21 -55.10
N PRO A 3 12.02 -24.12 -55.01
CA PRO A 3 11.79 -23.11 -53.94
C PRO A 3 10.27 -22.80 -53.73
N LYS A 4 9.93 -21.84 -52.85
CA LYS A 4 9.12 -20.65 -53.23
C LYS A 4 9.22 -19.53 -52.18
N LEU A 5 9.60 -18.34 -52.67
CA LEU A 5 9.54 -17.02 -52.04
C LEU A 5 8.13 -16.43 -52.18
N TYR A 6 7.72 -15.59 -51.23
CA TYR A 6 7.04 -14.31 -51.52
C TYR A 6 7.40 -13.29 -50.43
N GLY A 7 7.81 -12.09 -50.85
CA GLY A 7 7.99 -10.92 -49.99
C GLY A 7 7.17 -9.74 -50.53
N ILE A 8 6.70 -8.86 -49.64
CA ILE A 8 6.11 -7.54 -49.88
C ILE A 8 6.35 -6.73 -48.57
N LEU A 9 7.36 -5.86 -48.49
CA LEU A 9 7.36 -4.40 -48.71
C LEU A 9 6.21 -3.63 -48.04
N LEU A 10 6.48 -2.87 -46.97
CA LEU A 10 5.59 -1.78 -46.54
C LEU A 10 6.38 -0.47 -46.33
N VAL A 11 5.78 0.59 -46.84
CA VAL A 11 6.34 1.91 -47.12
C VAL A 11 6.22 2.85 -45.91
N VAL A 12 7.27 3.63 -45.68
CA VAL A 12 7.33 4.75 -44.72
C VAL A 12 6.68 5.99 -45.32
N VAL A 13 5.81 6.68 -44.57
CA VAL A 13 5.38 8.06 -44.87
C VAL A 13 5.69 8.93 -43.64
N LEU A 14 6.71 9.79 -43.79
CA LEU A 14 7.06 10.88 -42.88
C LEU A 14 6.47 12.18 -43.44
N ALA A 15 5.60 12.85 -42.69
CA ALA A 15 5.08 14.16 -43.04
C ALA A 15 5.90 15.25 -42.33
N VAL A 16 6.58 16.08 -43.13
CA VAL A 16 7.30 17.29 -42.70
C VAL A 16 6.35 18.47 -42.87
N VAL A 17 6.05 19.21 -41.80
CA VAL A 17 5.32 20.49 -41.86
C VAL A 17 6.34 21.62 -41.96
N GLY A 18 6.36 22.27 -43.12
CA GLY A 18 7.23 23.40 -43.44
C GLY A 18 6.72 24.73 -42.88
N MET A 19 7.61 25.41 -42.18
CA MET A 19 7.53 26.82 -41.76
C MET A 19 7.60 27.72 -43.01
N ARG A 20 6.71 28.71 -43.13
CA ARG A 20 6.86 29.81 -44.11
C ARG A 20 6.92 31.14 -43.39
N LEU A 21 8.07 31.81 -43.54
CA LEU A 21 8.30 33.21 -43.27
C LEU A 21 7.93 34.03 -44.51
N PHE A 22 7.16 35.09 -44.35
CA PHE A 22 7.14 36.22 -45.29
C PHE A 22 7.21 37.52 -44.50
N SER A 23 8.19 38.35 -44.87
CA SER A 23 8.35 39.74 -44.46
C SER A 23 7.87 40.65 -45.59
N SER A 24 7.19 41.74 -45.25
CA SER A 24 7.38 43.04 -45.90
C SER A 24 6.68 44.14 -45.10
N ALA A 25 7.44 45.18 -44.78
CA ALA A 25 7.06 46.36 -44.01
C ALA A 25 6.32 47.41 -44.85
N SER A 26 5.53 48.27 -44.19
CA SER A 26 5.27 49.67 -44.58
C SER A 26 4.78 50.45 -43.35
N GLN A 27 5.43 51.58 -43.09
CA GLN A 27 5.18 52.51 -41.98
C GLN A 27 4.02 53.47 -42.28
N VAL A 28 3.43 54.08 -41.23
CA VAL A 28 3.33 55.54 -40.95
C VAL A 28 2.34 55.78 -39.79
N GLY A 29 2.67 56.65 -38.81
CA GLY A 29 1.66 57.35 -37.99
C GLY A 29 1.92 57.60 -36.49
N ALA A 30 2.81 58.56 -36.19
CA ALA A 30 3.01 59.43 -35.02
C ALA A 30 2.28 59.29 -33.64
N SER A 31 3.11 59.52 -32.60
CA SER A 31 2.92 60.31 -31.34
C SER A 31 2.46 59.66 -30.00
N SER A 32 3.44 59.56 -29.08
CA SER A 32 3.51 59.73 -27.59
C SER A 32 2.28 59.61 -26.65
N PRO A 33 2.45 59.36 -25.32
CA PRO A 33 3.69 59.29 -24.53
C PRO A 33 3.85 58.04 -23.64
N ARG A 34 5.09 57.88 -23.13
CA ARG A 34 5.50 56.97 -22.05
C ARG A 34 4.58 57.08 -20.83
N ALA A 35 4.01 55.95 -20.42
CA ALA A 35 3.61 55.69 -19.04
C ALA A 35 4.47 54.54 -18.50
N SER A 36 5.30 54.82 -17.51
CA SER A 36 6.00 53.81 -16.73
C SER A 36 4.99 53.09 -15.84
N VAL A 37 4.56 51.89 -16.24
CA VAL A 37 3.77 51.01 -15.38
C VAL A 37 4.74 50.12 -14.62
N ALA A 38 4.72 50.25 -13.29
CA ALA A 38 5.49 49.43 -12.37
C ALA A 38 5.18 47.94 -12.59
N ALA A 39 6.24 47.12 -12.76
CA ALA A 39 6.14 45.68 -12.77
C ALA A 39 5.69 45.19 -11.38
N GLY A 40 4.42 44.80 -11.25
CA GLY A 40 3.96 43.95 -10.16
C GLY A 40 4.60 42.56 -10.27
N PRO A 41 4.72 41.79 -9.18
CA PRO A 41 5.34 40.48 -9.21
C PRO A 41 4.50 39.54 -10.08
N TYR A 42 5.03 39.16 -11.24
CA TYR A 42 4.47 38.10 -12.07
C TYR A 42 4.59 36.79 -11.30
N ALA A 43 3.48 36.29 -10.76
CA ALA A 43 3.39 34.93 -10.26
C ALA A 43 3.42 33.97 -11.45
N VAL A 44 4.57 33.32 -11.66
CA VAL A 44 4.70 32.26 -12.66
C VAL A 44 4.19 30.96 -12.03
N TYR A 45 2.99 30.54 -12.41
CA TYR A 45 2.49 29.20 -12.10
C TYR A 45 3.12 28.22 -13.09
N LEU A 46 4.18 27.54 -12.66
CA LEU A 46 4.69 26.38 -13.38
C LEU A 46 3.72 25.22 -13.17
N PRO A 47 3.15 24.62 -14.23
CA PRO A 47 2.40 23.38 -14.07
C PRO A 47 3.35 22.32 -13.50
N LEU A 48 2.93 21.66 -12.42
CA LEU A 48 3.61 20.47 -11.94
C LEU A 48 3.45 19.39 -13.01
N VAL A 49 4.45 19.26 -13.87
CA VAL A 49 4.54 18.15 -14.82
C VAL A 49 4.90 16.92 -14.00
N MET A 50 3.88 16.22 -13.49
CA MET A 50 4.07 14.85 -13.03
C MET A 50 4.50 14.05 -14.26
N ARG A 51 5.78 13.65 -14.31
CA ARG A 51 6.19 12.64 -15.27
C ARG A 51 5.31 11.43 -15.00
N SER A 52 4.54 11.02 -16.00
CA SER A 52 3.97 9.68 -16.02
C SER A 52 5.16 8.73 -16.05
N SER A 53 5.57 8.26 -14.87
CA SER A 53 6.37 7.04 -14.77
C SER A 53 5.63 5.99 -15.58
N GLU A 54 6.32 5.33 -16.50
CA GLU A 54 5.78 4.12 -17.10
C GLU A 54 5.30 3.24 -15.94
N ILE A 55 4.00 2.91 -15.93
CA ILE A 55 3.46 2.00 -14.94
C ILE A 55 4.06 0.65 -15.31
N THR A 56 5.23 0.35 -14.77
CA THR A 56 5.63 -1.04 -14.60
C THR A 56 4.55 -1.62 -13.71
N ASN A 57 3.65 -2.38 -14.32
CA ASN A 57 2.58 -3.09 -13.65
C ASN A 57 3.26 -4.20 -12.84
N THR A 58 3.88 -3.84 -11.73
CA THR A 58 4.64 -4.68 -10.82
C THR A 58 3.90 -4.75 -9.50
N ALA A 59 3.96 -5.89 -8.84
CA ALA A 59 3.36 -6.06 -7.52
C ALA A 59 3.79 -4.95 -6.55
N LEU A 60 2.84 -4.42 -5.78
CA LEU A 60 3.13 -3.50 -4.69
C LEU A 60 3.20 -4.31 -3.40
N ILE A 61 4.41 -4.52 -2.91
CA ILE A 61 4.66 -5.28 -1.68
C ILE A 61 5.09 -4.31 -0.59
N ILE A 62 4.37 -4.32 0.53
CA ILE A 62 4.65 -3.54 1.72
C ILE A 62 5.29 -4.49 2.74
N ASP A 63 6.59 -4.34 2.95
CA ASP A 63 7.43 -5.29 3.69
C ASP A 63 8.29 -4.57 4.75
N HIS A 64 9.29 -5.26 5.34
CA HIS A 64 10.15 -4.70 6.38
C HIS A 64 10.94 -3.44 5.96
N THR A 65 11.10 -3.18 4.66
CA THR A 65 11.80 -1.99 4.15
C THR A 65 10.94 -0.73 4.19
N MET A 66 9.64 -0.88 4.50
CA MET A 66 8.65 0.20 4.47
C MET A 66 8.13 0.55 5.87
N THR A 67 8.93 0.31 6.92
CA THR A 67 8.51 0.50 8.31
C THR A 67 8.94 1.83 8.93
N ASP A 68 9.34 2.84 8.15
CA ASP A 68 9.66 4.17 8.68
C ASP A 68 8.69 5.24 8.16
N ALA A 69 7.66 5.54 8.95
CA ALA A 69 6.67 6.55 8.60
C ALA A 69 7.27 7.97 8.48
N SER A 70 8.40 8.27 9.11
CA SER A 70 8.99 9.62 9.06
C SER A 70 9.47 10.01 7.66
N LEU A 71 9.71 9.00 6.80
CA LEU A 71 10.15 9.19 5.42
C LEU A 71 8.99 9.52 4.47
N ILE A 72 7.75 9.42 4.93
CA ILE A 72 6.56 9.66 4.10
C ILE A 72 6.29 11.17 3.97
N PRO A 73 6.30 11.74 2.75
CA PRO A 73 5.95 13.14 2.58
C PRO A 73 4.49 13.42 2.97
N THR A 74 4.24 14.46 3.76
CA THR A 74 2.91 14.80 4.30
C THR A 74 1.84 15.01 3.22
N ALA A 75 2.24 15.40 2.01
CA ALA A 75 1.32 15.53 0.87
C ALA A 75 0.63 14.20 0.53
N PHE A 76 1.35 13.07 0.61
CA PHE A 76 0.80 11.75 0.32
C PHE A 76 -0.06 11.22 1.47
N ILE A 77 0.26 11.57 2.73
CA ILE A 77 -0.62 11.31 3.87
C ILE A 77 -1.95 12.06 3.71
N THR A 78 -1.88 13.35 3.32
CA THR A 78 -3.07 14.16 3.07
C THR A 78 -3.90 13.58 1.93
N ALA A 79 -3.27 13.27 0.80
CA ALA A 79 -3.92 12.67 -0.36
C ALA A 79 -4.57 11.32 -0.02
N ALA A 80 -3.90 10.49 0.78
CA ALA A 80 -4.46 9.21 1.23
C ALA A 80 -5.73 9.40 2.06
N LYS A 81 -5.73 10.32 3.03
CA LYS A 81 -6.90 10.62 3.88
C LYS A 81 -8.09 11.14 3.09
N THR A 82 -7.86 11.90 2.02
CA THR A 82 -8.91 12.42 1.15
C THR A 82 -9.47 11.35 0.20
N THR A 83 -8.64 10.41 -0.24
CA THR A 83 -8.98 9.50 -1.34
C THR A 83 -9.51 8.16 -0.85
N PHE A 84 -8.95 7.61 0.23
CA PHE A 84 -9.18 6.23 0.61
C PHE A 84 -10.14 6.06 1.79
N ARG A 85 -10.93 5.00 1.68
CA ARG A 85 -11.98 4.59 2.60
C ARG A 85 -11.83 3.09 2.78
N LEU A 86 -11.21 2.70 3.88
CA LEU A 86 -10.81 1.33 4.14
C LEU A 86 -11.93 0.54 4.83
N SER A 87 -11.94 -0.75 4.51
CA SER A 87 -12.59 -1.83 5.22
C SER A 87 -11.49 -2.78 5.68
N TYR A 88 -11.40 -3.05 6.98
CA TYR A 88 -10.43 -3.99 7.52
C TYR A 88 -11.12 -5.05 8.37
N GLY A 89 -11.23 -6.26 7.82
CA GLY A 89 -11.78 -7.42 8.52
C GLY A 89 -10.66 -8.22 9.19
N HIS A 90 -10.71 -8.38 10.51
CA HIS A 90 -9.70 -9.16 11.22
C HIS A 90 -10.19 -9.65 12.58
N THR A 91 -9.38 -10.52 13.19
CA THR A 91 -9.46 -10.93 14.59
C THR A 91 -8.19 -10.48 15.33
N SER A 92 -7.72 -11.25 16.32
CA SER A 92 -6.72 -10.78 17.29
C SER A 92 -5.39 -10.33 16.67
N HIS A 93 -4.74 -11.12 15.82
CA HIS A 93 -3.47 -10.73 15.17
C HIS A 93 -3.60 -9.49 14.27
N GLY A 94 -4.73 -9.29 13.58
CA GLY A 94 -4.89 -8.11 12.73
C GLY A 94 -5.00 -6.80 13.52
N SER A 95 -5.44 -6.87 14.79
CA SER A 95 -5.50 -5.67 15.66
C SER A 95 -4.13 -5.02 15.87
N GLN A 96 -3.04 -5.76 15.61
CA GLN A 96 -1.67 -5.26 15.70
C GLN A 96 -1.42 -4.04 14.80
N LEU A 97 -2.03 -3.97 13.61
CA LEU A 97 -1.93 -2.78 12.74
C LEU A 97 -2.58 -1.56 13.41
N ILE A 98 -3.76 -1.74 14.01
CA ILE A 98 -4.50 -0.67 14.68
C ILE A 98 -3.75 -0.19 15.93
N SER A 99 -3.25 -1.11 16.76
CA SER A 99 -2.39 -0.79 17.90
C SER A 99 -1.14 -0.03 17.46
N GLY A 100 -0.46 -0.50 16.42
CA GLY A 100 0.73 0.17 15.86
C GLY A 100 0.44 1.58 15.35
N MET A 101 -0.64 1.75 14.59
CA MET A 101 -1.07 3.06 14.10
C MET A 101 -1.44 4.02 15.23
N SER A 102 -1.94 3.51 16.36
CA SER A 102 -2.36 4.34 17.50
C SER A 102 -1.20 5.14 18.09
N VAL A 103 0.01 4.59 18.06
CA VAL A 103 1.24 5.28 18.47
C VAL A 103 1.51 6.54 17.63
N LEU A 104 1.12 6.48 16.36
CA LEU A 104 1.30 7.57 15.40
C LEU A 104 0.12 8.54 15.37
N ALA A 105 -0.99 8.27 16.08
CA ALA A 105 -2.32 8.89 15.92
C ALA A 105 -2.43 10.37 16.34
N LYS A 106 -1.57 11.20 15.77
CA LYS A 106 -1.49 12.66 15.86
C LYS A 106 -1.24 13.22 14.46
N PRO A 107 -1.46 14.52 14.21
CA PRO A 107 -1.15 15.10 12.90
C PRO A 107 0.28 14.75 12.45
N PRO A 108 0.47 14.27 11.20
CA PRO A 108 -0.51 14.17 10.11
C PRO A 108 -1.33 12.86 10.04
N TYR A 109 -1.07 11.86 10.89
CA TYR A 109 -1.56 10.48 10.84
C TYR A 109 -2.91 10.26 11.55
N ASN A 110 -3.83 11.22 11.46
CA ASN A 110 -5.16 11.06 12.06
C ASN A 110 -6.01 10.03 11.27
N TYR A 111 -6.66 9.11 11.98
CA TYR A 111 -7.59 8.12 11.44
C TYR A 111 -8.77 7.90 12.41
N ASN A 112 -9.86 7.32 11.93
CA ASN A 112 -10.95 6.79 12.75
C ASN A 112 -11.08 5.28 12.54
N THR A 113 -11.77 4.58 13.43
CA THR A 113 -12.04 3.13 13.33
C THR A 113 -13.50 2.80 13.02
N ASN A 114 -14.39 3.80 13.05
CA ASN A 114 -15.80 3.63 12.77
C ASN A 114 -16.18 3.77 11.28
N GLY A 115 -15.20 4.02 10.40
CA GLY A 115 -15.41 4.18 8.96
C GLY A 115 -16.10 5.49 8.56
N ALA A 116 -16.27 6.46 9.46
CA ALA A 116 -16.84 7.76 9.14
C ALA A 116 -15.95 8.50 8.12
N ILE A 117 -16.55 9.27 7.22
CA ILE A 117 -15.82 10.13 6.29
C ILE A 117 -15.73 11.50 6.92
N GLN A 118 -14.53 11.91 7.32
CA GLN A 118 -14.28 13.18 7.99
C GLN A 118 -13.07 13.86 7.34
N SER A 119 -13.15 15.18 7.14
CA SER A 119 -12.06 15.94 6.54
C SER A 119 -10.77 15.80 7.38
N GLY A 120 -9.66 15.49 6.73
CA GLY A 120 -8.35 15.38 7.38
C GLY A 120 -8.14 14.12 8.22
N ILE A 121 -9.07 13.16 8.20
CA ILE A 121 -9.00 11.90 8.97
C ILE A 121 -9.15 10.71 8.02
N LEU A 122 -8.23 9.74 8.08
CA LEU A 122 -8.35 8.51 7.30
C LEU A 122 -9.60 7.73 7.74
N SER A 123 -10.47 7.43 6.78
CA SER A 123 -11.68 6.67 7.02
C SER A 123 -11.37 5.17 7.01
N LEU A 124 -11.30 4.56 8.20
CA LEU A 124 -11.03 3.13 8.35
C LEU A 124 -12.20 2.50 9.11
N ALA A 125 -12.92 1.60 8.43
CA ALA A 125 -13.96 0.78 9.04
C ALA A 125 -13.28 -0.48 9.60
N ASP A 126 -12.91 -0.40 10.87
CA ASP A 126 -12.23 -1.46 11.60
C ASP A 126 -13.21 -2.58 11.99
N TYR A 127 -12.74 -3.83 12.02
CA TYR A 127 -13.58 -5.03 12.18
C TYR A 127 -14.73 -5.17 11.16
N MET A 128 -14.63 -4.51 10.00
CA MET A 128 -15.66 -4.55 8.96
C MET A 128 -15.11 -5.11 7.65
N PRO A 129 -15.76 -6.11 7.04
CA PRO A 129 -16.89 -6.87 7.58
C PRO A 129 -16.50 -7.67 8.83
N SER A 130 -17.44 -7.86 9.76
CA SER A 130 -17.19 -8.69 10.94
C SER A 130 -17.01 -10.15 10.54
N GLY A 131 -16.01 -10.81 11.11
CA GLY A 131 -15.73 -12.22 10.87
C GLY A 131 -14.25 -12.55 11.00
N ASP A 132 -13.89 -13.73 10.52
CA ASP A 132 -12.52 -14.22 10.48
C ASP A 132 -12.20 -14.70 9.06
N LEU A 133 -10.98 -14.45 8.60
CA LEU A 133 -10.54 -14.80 7.25
C LEU A 133 -10.43 -16.33 7.05
N GLY A 134 -10.04 -17.06 8.09
CA GLY A 134 -9.90 -18.51 8.06
C GLY A 134 -11.14 -19.27 8.50
N ASN A 135 -11.97 -18.69 9.36
CA ASN A 135 -13.11 -19.37 10.00
C ASN A 135 -14.48 -18.82 9.55
N PRO A 136 -15.52 -19.67 9.45
CA PRO A 136 -15.53 -21.10 9.82
C PRO A 136 -14.97 -22.06 8.75
N ASP A 137 -14.81 -21.61 7.52
CA ASP A 137 -14.75 -22.51 6.35
C ASP A 137 -13.83 -22.00 5.22
N ARG A 138 -12.92 -21.06 5.50
CA ARG A 138 -12.03 -20.39 4.50
C ARG A 138 -12.72 -19.58 3.40
N THR A 139 -14.05 -19.51 3.38
CA THR A 139 -14.81 -18.93 2.24
C THR A 139 -15.86 -17.90 2.67
N SER A 140 -16.46 -18.04 3.85
CA SER A 140 -17.50 -17.17 4.40
C SER A 140 -17.12 -15.69 4.42
N TRP A 141 -15.86 -15.35 4.65
CA TRP A 141 -15.35 -13.97 4.64
C TRP A 141 -15.55 -13.28 3.27
N ALA A 142 -15.47 -14.02 2.17
CA ALA A 142 -15.63 -13.46 0.83
C ALA A 142 -17.10 -13.10 0.57
N THR A 143 -18.04 -13.93 1.02
CA THR A 143 -19.48 -13.61 0.99
C THR A 143 -19.78 -12.40 1.87
N ARG A 144 -19.24 -12.33 3.08
CA ARG A 144 -19.38 -11.17 3.98
C ARG A 144 -18.85 -9.89 3.34
N THR A 145 -17.73 -9.97 2.62
CA THR A 145 -17.16 -8.85 1.87
C THR A 145 -18.12 -8.36 0.78
N ARG A 146 -18.68 -9.27 -0.03
CA ARG A 146 -19.69 -8.93 -1.04
C ARG A 146 -20.92 -8.27 -0.42
N THR A 147 -21.46 -8.85 0.65
CA THR A 147 -22.62 -8.30 1.35
C THR A 147 -22.35 -6.89 1.88
N TYR A 148 -21.17 -6.67 2.46
CA TYR A 148 -20.80 -5.36 2.99
C TYR A 148 -20.63 -4.32 1.87
N LEU A 149 -19.87 -4.62 0.81
CA LEU A 149 -19.66 -3.72 -0.33
C LEU A 149 -20.94 -3.45 -1.13
N ASN A 150 -21.87 -4.40 -1.20
CA ASN A 150 -23.18 -4.19 -1.83
C ASN A 150 -24.18 -3.46 -0.92
N GLY A 151 -23.82 -3.19 0.32
CA GLY A 151 -24.69 -2.60 1.33
C GLY A 151 -24.05 -1.40 2.02
N THR A 152 -23.92 -1.50 3.34
CA THR A 152 -23.47 -0.40 4.21
C THR A 152 -22.01 0.02 3.97
N GLY A 153 -21.20 -0.83 3.33
CA GLY A 153 -19.82 -0.58 2.94
C GLY A 153 -19.64 -0.16 1.47
N SER A 154 -20.71 0.18 0.75
CA SER A 154 -20.65 0.54 -0.69
C SER A 154 -19.77 1.75 -1.04
N ASN A 155 -19.37 2.54 -0.04
CA ASN A 155 -18.47 3.67 -0.22
C ASN A 155 -16.99 3.32 0.05
N ARG A 156 -16.66 2.08 0.39
CA ARG A 156 -15.28 1.62 0.62
C ARG A 156 -14.57 1.40 -0.71
N ASN A 157 -13.30 1.78 -0.79
CA ASN A 157 -12.47 1.60 -2.00
C ASN A 157 -11.11 0.93 -1.72
N VAL A 158 -10.89 0.48 -0.48
CA VAL A 158 -9.79 -0.40 -0.10
C VAL A 158 -10.35 -1.45 0.84
N VAL A 159 -10.07 -2.73 0.56
CA VAL A 159 -10.45 -3.86 1.41
C VAL A 159 -9.21 -4.65 1.76
N MET A 160 -9.06 -4.93 3.05
CA MET A 160 -8.01 -5.79 3.57
C MET A 160 -8.61 -6.76 4.57
N TRP A 161 -8.09 -7.98 4.59
CA TRP A 161 -8.38 -8.96 5.62
C TRP A 161 -7.08 -9.47 6.24
N SER A 162 -7.08 -9.64 7.55
CA SER A 162 -5.96 -10.28 8.24
C SER A 162 -6.24 -11.73 8.50
N TRP A 163 -5.21 -12.55 8.27
CA TRP A 163 -5.11 -13.85 8.91
C TRP A 163 -4.89 -13.72 10.42
N CYS A 164 -5.30 -14.74 11.16
CA CYS A 164 -4.86 -15.03 12.52
C CYS A 164 -4.08 -16.36 12.47
N GLY A 165 -4.18 -17.21 13.50
CA GLY A 165 -3.44 -18.49 13.58
C GLY A 165 -3.80 -19.53 12.52
N GLN A 166 -4.79 -19.27 11.66
CA GLN A 166 -5.31 -20.26 10.73
C GLN A 166 -4.37 -20.55 9.55
N VAL A 167 -3.36 -19.71 9.28
CA VAL A 167 -2.33 -20.01 8.28
C VAL A 167 -1.44 -21.16 8.74
N SER A 168 -1.20 -21.28 10.04
CA SER A 168 -0.33 -22.31 10.63
C SER A 168 -0.80 -23.75 10.36
N SER A 169 -2.10 -23.96 10.22
CA SER A 169 -2.69 -25.26 9.87
C SER A 169 -3.33 -25.30 8.48
N ALA A 170 -3.21 -24.22 7.69
CA ALA A 170 -3.77 -24.19 6.35
C ALA A 170 -3.02 -25.13 5.40
N THR A 171 -3.78 -25.81 4.54
CA THR A 171 -3.25 -26.58 3.42
C THR A 171 -2.93 -25.69 2.22
N GLU A 172 -2.31 -26.25 1.19
CA GLU A 172 -2.13 -25.56 -0.11
C GLU A 172 -3.44 -25.19 -0.78
N ALA A 173 -4.43 -26.07 -0.65
CA ALA A 173 -5.76 -25.86 -1.20
C ALA A 173 -6.48 -24.71 -0.48
N ASP A 174 -6.29 -24.56 0.83
CA ASP A 174 -6.86 -23.45 1.60
C ASP A 174 -6.30 -22.10 1.15
N ILE A 175 -4.98 -22.01 0.98
CA ILE A 175 -4.36 -20.77 0.47
C ILE A 175 -4.75 -20.51 -0.97
N THR A 176 -4.82 -21.54 -1.82
CA THR A 176 -5.32 -21.42 -3.20
C THR A 176 -6.76 -20.89 -3.22
N THR A 177 -7.60 -21.35 -2.30
CA THR A 177 -8.98 -20.87 -2.14
C THR A 177 -9.01 -19.39 -1.77
N TYR A 178 -8.19 -18.95 -0.81
CA TYR A 178 -8.05 -17.54 -0.48
C TYR A 178 -7.64 -16.69 -1.69
N LEU A 179 -6.61 -17.11 -2.42
CA LEU A 179 -6.09 -16.38 -3.58
C LEU A 179 -7.14 -16.25 -4.70
N ASN A 180 -7.86 -17.34 -4.99
CA ASN A 180 -8.93 -17.35 -5.98
C ASN A 180 -10.10 -16.43 -5.57
N LEU A 181 -10.50 -16.46 -4.30
CA LEU A 181 -11.56 -15.59 -3.78
C LEU A 181 -11.17 -14.11 -3.81
N MET A 182 -9.95 -13.78 -3.41
CA MET A 182 -9.43 -12.40 -3.52
C MET A 182 -9.43 -11.93 -4.99
N ASN A 183 -8.95 -12.76 -5.91
CA ASN A 183 -8.94 -12.40 -7.33
C ASN A 183 -10.36 -12.24 -7.90
N GLN A 184 -11.31 -13.10 -7.48
CA GLN A 184 -12.70 -12.94 -7.88
C GLN A 184 -13.31 -11.63 -7.32
N LEU A 185 -12.97 -11.23 -6.10
CA LEU A 185 -13.42 -9.96 -5.54
C LEU A 185 -12.88 -8.75 -6.32
N GLU A 186 -11.63 -8.81 -6.80
CA GLU A 186 -11.08 -7.77 -7.69
C GLU A 186 -11.84 -7.67 -9.02
N VAL A 187 -12.26 -8.81 -9.57
CA VAL A 187 -13.11 -8.86 -10.79
C VAL A 187 -14.50 -8.29 -10.51
N ASP A 188 -15.10 -8.67 -9.37
CA ASP A 188 -16.45 -8.26 -8.98
C ASP A 188 -16.51 -6.74 -8.65
N TYR A 189 -15.42 -6.17 -8.12
CA TYR A 189 -15.35 -4.77 -7.67
C TYR A 189 -14.10 -4.04 -8.21
N PRO A 190 -14.06 -3.72 -9.52
CA PRO A 190 -12.85 -3.20 -10.18
C PRO A 190 -12.39 -1.82 -9.69
N SER A 191 -13.23 -1.08 -8.97
CA SER A 191 -12.89 0.21 -8.36
C SER A 191 -12.33 0.10 -6.94
N VAL A 192 -12.27 -1.12 -6.37
CA VAL A 192 -11.81 -1.39 -5.02
C VAL A 192 -10.41 -2.00 -5.07
N LYS A 193 -9.49 -1.48 -4.26
CA LYS A 193 -8.17 -2.09 -4.06
C LYS A 193 -8.30 -3.22 -3.04
N PHE A 194 -7.98 -4.45 -3.44
CA PHE A 194 -7.90 -5.58 -2.50
C PHE A 194 -6.45 -5.82 -2.10
N VAL A 195 -6.18 -5.75 -0.80
CA VAL A 195 -4.85 -5.94 -0.23
C VAL A 195 -4.74 -7.39 0.23
N TYR A 196 -3.89 -8.15 -0.45
CA TYR A 196 -3.48 -9.48 -0.01
C TYR A 196 -2.60 -9.35 1.22
N MET A 197 -2.58 -10.38 2.06
CA MET A 197 -1.83 -10.35 3.31
C MET A 197 -1.26 -11.73 3.60
N THR A 198 0.00 -11.80 4.02
CA THR A 198 0.55 -13.04 4.60
C THR A 198 -0.04 -13.27 5.99
N GLY A 199 0.09 -14.49 6.51
CA GLY A 199 -0.05 -14.73 7.94
C GLY A 199 1.03 -14.03 8.77
N HIS A 200 0.94 -14.19 10.09
CA HIS A 200 2.04 -13.93 11.00
C HIS A 200 3.05 -15.10 10.98
N LEU A 201 4.23 -14.90 11.58
CA LEU A 201 5.19 -15.96 11.85
C LEU A 201 4.62 -16.93 12.87
N ALA A 202 4.89 -18.22 12.65
CA ALA A 202 4.44 -19.27 13.55
C ALA A 202 4.95 -19.05 14.98
N SER A 203 4.05 -19.16 15.95
CA SER A 203 4.38 -19.10 17.38
C SER A 203 5.14 -20.34 17.87
N ASP A 204 5.11 -21.45 17.12
CA ASP A 204 5.75 -22.71 17.48
C ASP A 204 6.56 -23.33 16.33
N ALA A 205 7.54 -24.16 16.68
CA ALA A 205 8.43 -24.79 15.71
C ALA A 205 7.73 -25.84 14.82
N GLY A 206 6.65 -26.47 15.30
CA GLY A 206 5.92 -27.51 14.57
C GLY A 206 5.12 -26.95 13.39
N SER A 207 4.57 -25.75 13.54
CA SER A 207 3.82 -25.08 12.46
C SER A 207 4.67 -24.21 11.53
N ARG A 208 5.86 -23.79 11.97
CA ARG A 208 6.78 -22.89 11.24
C ARG A 208 6.98 -23.22 9.76
N ALA A 209 7.32 -24.47 9.46
CA ALA A 209 7.58 -24.89 8.09
C ALA A 209 6.33 -24.74 7.20
N ASN A 210 5.15 -25.12 7.71
CA ASN A 210 3.90 -24.96 6.99
C ASN A 210 3.55 -23.48 6.81
N THR A 211 3.60 -22.68 7.88
CA THR A 211 3.31 -21.24 7.86
C THR A 211 4.21 -20.51 6.85
N HIS A 212 5.51 -20.80 6.87
CA HIS A 212 6.45 -20.22 5.91
C HIS A 212 6.07 -20.58 4.47
N ALA A 213 5.82 -21.87 4.19
CA ALA A 213 5.44 -22.32 2.85
C ALA A 213 4.11 -21.69 2.38
N ARG A 214 3.14 -21.49 3.27
CA ARG A 214 1.85 -20.85 2.96
C ARG A 214 2.02 -19.35 2.70
N ASN A 215 2.87 -18.66 3.46
CA ASN A 215 3.19 -17.26 3.22
C ASN A 215 3.92 -17.08 1.88
N ASP A 216 4.86 -17.96 1.54
CA ASP A 216 5.53 -17.93 0.24
C ASP A 216 4.58 -18.21 -0.92
N GLN A 217 3.60 -19.10 -0.75
CA GLN A 217 2.55 -19.30 -1.74
C GLN A 217 1.78 -18.00 -2.03
N ILE A 218 1.44 -17.22 -0.99
CA ILE A 218 0.77 -15.91 -1.15
C ILE A 218 1.71 -14.91 -1.86
N ARG A 219 2.96 -14.79 -1.39
CA ARG A 219 3.96 -13.88 -1.99
C ARG A 219 4.20 -14.16 -3.47
N ASN A 220 4.35 -15.44 -3.82
CA ASN A 220 4.58 -15.86 -5.20
C ASN A 220 3.39 -15.53 -6.09
N TYR A 221 2.16 -15.77 -5.62
CA TYR A 221 0.96 -15.38 -6.35
C TYR A 221 0.89 -13.87 -6.59
N VAL A 222 1.14 -13.06 -5.55
CA VAL A 222 1.09 -11.60 -5.66
C VAL A 222 2.12 -11.08 -6.66
N ARG A 223 3.37 -11.57 -6.59
CA ARG A 223 4.43 -11.19 -7.55
C ARG A 223 4.08 -11.58 -8.97
N ALA A 224 3.62 -12.81 -9.19
CA ALA A 224 3.30 -13.33 -10.51
C ALA A 224 2.11 -12.62 -11.18
N ASN A 225 1.20 -12.06 -10.37
CA ASN A 225 -0.04 -11.45 -10.86
C ASN A 225 -0.15 -9.94 -10.60
N ASN A 226 0.96 -9.29 -10.21
CA ASN A 226 1.05 -7.84 -9.97
C ASN A 226 0.01 -7.31 -8.97
N LYS A 227 -0.20 -8.06 -7.88
CA LYS A 227 -1.17 -7.71 -6.84
C LYS A 227 -0.56 -6.79 -5.78
N ILE A 228 -1.39 -6.37 -4.83
CA ILE A 228 -0.98 -5.60 -3.65
C ILE A 228 -0.83 -6.56 -2.47
N LEU A 229 0.31 -6.54 -1.77
CA LEU A 229 0.58 -7.35 -0.58
C LEU A 229 0.98 -6.47 0.60
N PHE A 230 0.35 -6.69 1.75
CA PHE A 230 0.90 -6.33 3.06
C PHE A 230 1.58 -7.57 3.66
N ASP A 231 2.91 -7.59 3.63
CA ASP A 231 3.71 -8.75 4.02
C ASP A 231 4.00 -8.74 5.52
N PHE A 232 2.96 -9.10 6.28
CA PHE A 232 2.98 -9.10 7.74
C PHE A 232 4.09 -9.99 8.29
N ALA A 233 4.31 -11.18 7.73
CA ALA A 233 5.35 -12.11 8.18
C ALA A 233 6.74 -11.61 7.84
N ASP A 234 6.92 -10.92 6.71
CA ASP A 234 8.21 -10.33 6.36
C ASP A 234 8.60 -9.23 7.35
N ILE A 235 7.68 -8.32 7.71
CA ILE A 235 7.95 -7.29 8.73
C ILE A 235 8.43 -7.92 10.05
N GLU A 236 7.85 -9.05 10.46
CA GLU A 236 8.26 -9.77 11.69
C GLU A 236 9.61 -10.48 11.55
N SER A 237 10.03 -10.80 10.33
CA SER A 237 11.23 -11.60 10.06
C SER A 237 12.52 -10.80 10.05
N TYR A 238 12.46 -9.47 10.06
CA TYR A 238 13.64 -8.61 9.95
C TYR A 238 13.66 -7.56 11.04
N ASP A 239 14.82 -7.31 11.65
CA ASP A 239 15.03 -6.12 12.46
C ASP A 239 15.18 -4.85 11.57
N PRO A 240 15.18 -3.64 12.15
CA PRO A 240 15.38 -2.41 11.39
C PRO A 240 16.77 -2.28 10.74
N ALA A 241 17.77 -3.06 11.14
CA ALA A 241 19.08 -3.12 10.50
C ALA A 241 19.11 -4.07 9.29
N GLY A 242 18.01 -4.76 9.00
CA GLY A 242 17.88 -5.70 7.88
C GLY A 242 18.42 -7.10 8.21
N VAL A 243 18.66 -7.43 9.48
CA VAL A 243 19.03 -8.78 9.89
C VAL A 243 17.81 -9.70 9.78
N TYR A 244 17.96 -10.80 9.05
CA TYR A 244 16.91 -11.79 8.87
C TYR A 244 16.89 -12.83 10.01
N TYR A 245 15.71 -13.11 10.53
CA TYR A 245 15.43 -14.09 11.59
C TYR A 245 14.57 -15.25 11.06
N PRO A 246 15.16 -16.25 10.38
CA PRO A 246 14.42 -17.37 9.78
C PRO A 246 13.65 -18.21 10.83
N ASN A 247 14.12 -18.15 12.08
CA ASN A 247 13.53 -18.86 13.21
C ASN A 247 12.79 -17.93 14.19
N GLY A 248 12.51 -16.68 13.81
CA GLY A 248 11.70 -15.76 14.62
C GLY A 248 10.23 -16.15 14.70
N SER A 249 9.52 -15.75 15.75
CA SER A 249 8.07 -15.94 15.87
C SER A 249 7.32 -14.61 15.93
N ASP A 250 5.99 -14.67 16.01
CA ASP A 250 5.18 -13.48 16.26
C ASP A 250 5.48 -12.83 17.63
N ALA A 251 6.16 -13.53 18.55
CA ALA A 251 6.64 -12.95 19.80
C ALA A 251 7.75 -11.89 19.61
N CYS A 252 8.42 -11.85 18.45
CA CYS A 252 9.55 -10.98 18.15
C CYS A 252 10.70 -11.07 19.17
N GLU A 253 11.40 -12.21 19.22
CA GLU A 253 12.46 -12.48 20.20
C GLU A 253 13.59 -11.45 20.16
N TRP A 254 13.88 -10.91 18.97
CA TRP A 254 14.94 -9.91 18.77
C TRP A 254 14.51 -8.50 19.25
N CYS A 255 13.22 -8.21 19.36
CA CYS A 255 12.72 -6.88 19.74
C CYS A 255 13.22 -6.45 21.13
N THR A 256 13.27 -7.38 22.10
CA THR A 256 13.72 -7.08 23.46
C THR A 256 15.17 -6.59 23.47
N THR A 257 16.05 -7.29 22.74
CA THR A 257 17.46 -6.90 22.63
C THR A 257 17.62 -5.59 21.86
N TRP A 258 16.86 -5.43 20.76
CA TRP A 258 16.84 -4.19 19.98
C TRP A 258 16.49 -2.98 20.85
N CYS A 259 15.43 -3.10 21.66
CA CYS A 259 14.93 -2.04 22.53
C CYS A 259 15.74 -1.83 23.82
N ALA A 260 16.64 -2.74 24.17
CA ALA A 260 17.57 -2.54 25.28
C ALA A 260 18.75 -1.63 24.91
N ASP A 261 19.02 -1.43 23.62
CA ASP A 261 20.06 -0.52 23.16
C ASP A 261 19.62 0.96 23.34
N PRO A 262 20.37 1.79 24.07
CA PRO A 262 20.07 3.21 24.23
C PRO A 262 19.95 3.98 22.91
N ALA A 263 20.58 3.52 21.83
CA ALA A 263 20.47 4.12 20.50
C ALA A 263 19.04 4.03 19.93
N HIS A 264 18.27 3.02 20.31
CA HIS A 264 16.90 2.78 19.84
C HIS A 264 15.82 3.16 20.86
N ALA A 265 16.23 3.69 22.03
CA ALA A 265 15.32 3.97 23.13
C ALA A 265 14.16 4.90 22.74
N THR A 266 14.38 5.87 21.85
CA THR A 266 13.32 6.80 21.43
C THR A 266 12.17 6.09 20.72
N GLU A 267 12.45 5.25 19.72
CA GLU A 267 11.42 4.53 18.97
C GLU A 267 10.77 3.42 19.80
N CYS A 268 11.55 2.73 20.64
CA CYS A 268 11.04 1.68 21.50
C CYS A 268 10.16 2.23 22.64
N ASN A 269 10.54 3.34 23.26
CA ASN A 269 9.71 4.01 24.26
C ASN A 269 8.42 4.55 23.65
N LEU A 270 8.49 5.05 22.40
CA LEU A 270 7.30 5.48 21.68
C LEU A 270 6.38 4.29 21.40
N ALA A 271 6.91 3.16 20.92
CA ALA A 271 6.14 1.93 20.72
C ALA A 271 5.46 1.46 22.02
N ALA A 272 6.16 1.51 23.17
CA ALA A 272 5.64 1.10 24.48
C ALA A 272 4.52 2.01 25.03
N THR A 273 4.15 3.09 24.34
CA THR A 273 2.99 3.93 24.71
C THR A 273 1.64 3.32 24.29
N MET A 274 1.65 2.31 23.42
CA MET A 274 0.41 1.63 23.01
C MET A 274 -0.18 0.82 24.17
N SER A 275 -1.50 0.56 24.13
CA SER A 275 -2.20 -0.24 25.15
C SER A 275 -1.91 -1.75 25.05
N GLY A 276 -0.92 -2.14 24.27
CA GLY A 276 -0.50 -3.52 24.01
C GLY A 276 -0.60 -3.94 22.54
N CYS A 277 0.20 -4.95 22.23
CA CYS A 277 0.28 -5.63 20.94
C CYS A 277 -0.19 -7.08 21.07
N ALA A 278 -1.24 -7.46 20.35
CA ALA A 278 -1.81 -8.80 20.46
C ALA A 278 -0.80 -9.87 20.00
N HIS A 279 -0.42 -10.80 20.88
CA HIS A 279 0.48 -11.94 20.60
C HIS A 279 1.90 -11.58 20.13
N SER A 280 2.32 -10.33 20.31
CA SER A 280 3.60 -9.85 19.79
C SER A 280 4.18 -8.77 20.70
N HIS A 281 5.48 -8.49 20.53
CA HIS A 281 6.13 -7.34 21.16
C HIS A 281 5.62 -6.01 20.57
N ASP A 282 5.46 -4.98 21.41
CA ASP A 282 4.92 -3.65 21.02
C ASP A 282 5.68 -3.01 19.85
N PHE A 283 7.00 -3.09 19.86
CA PHE A 283 7.84 -2.57 18.77
C PHE A 283 7.47 -3.13 17.39
N ASN A 284 7.08 -4.40 17.32
CA ASN A 284 6.70 -5.05 16.08
C ASN A 284 5.34 -4.54 15.57
N CYS A 285 4.37 -4.31 16.48
CA CYS A 285 3.12 -3.62 16.14
C CYS A 285 3.39 -2.21 15.61
N TYR A 286 4.25 -1.45 16.29
CA TYR A 286 4.61 -0.09 15.88
C TYR A 286 5.13 -0.06 14.43
N ARG A 287 6.05 -0.96 14.08
CA ARG A 287 6.58 -1.10 12.71
C ARG A 287 5.49 -1.42 11.68
N LYS A 288 4.53 -2.29 12.02
CA LYS A 288 3.38 -2.58 11.14
C LYS A 288 2.46 -1.37 10.97
N GLY A 289 2.27 -0.58 12.02
CA GLY A 289 1.55 0.69 11.94
C GLY A 289 2.22 1.70 11.02
N GLN A 290 3.55 1.80 11.07
CA GLN A 290 4.33 2.63 10.14
C GLN A 290 4.19 2.13 8.69
N ALA A 291 4.32 0.82 8.47
CA ALA A 291 4.14 0.18 7.16
C ALA A 291 2.73 0.38 6.59
N PHE A 292 1.70 0.40 7.43
CA PHE A 292 0.35 0.71 7.00
C PHE A 292 0.28 2.13 6.41
N TRP A 293 0.83 3.14 7.08
CA TRP A 293 0.87 4.50 6.52
C TRP A 293 1.70 4.59 5.24
N TRP A 294 2.77 3.81 5.15
CA TRP A 294 3.54 3.70 3.92
C TRP A 294 2.68 3.16 2.77
N MET A 295 1.94 2.08 2.99
CA MET A 295 0.98 1.52 2.02
C MET A 295 -0.01 2.59 1.54
N MET A 296 -0.58 3.35 2.48
CA MET A 296 -1.53 4.42 2.16
C MET A 296 -0.91 5.51 1.28
N ALA A 297 0.33 5.89 1.55
CA ALA A 297 1.06 6.86 0.74
C ALA A 297 1.40 6.31 -0.65
N ARG A 298 1.78 5.03 -0.77
CA ARG A 298 1.99 4.36 -2.06
C ARG A 298 0.70 4.36 -2.90
N PHE A 299 -0.44 4.09 -2.29
CA PHE A 299 -1.73 4.18 -2.99
C PHE A 299 -2.05 5.61 -3.47
N ALA A 300 -1.63 6.61 -2.70
CA ALA A 300 -1.79 8.02 -3.05
C ALA A 300 -0.81 8.51 -4.14
N GLY A 301 -0.01 7.61 -4.72
CA GLY A 301 0.91 7.92 -5.82
C GLY A 301 2.34 8.26 -5.38
N TRP A 302 2.70 8.02 -4.12
CA TRP A 302 4.10 8.14 -3.72
C TRP A 302 4.94 7.03 -4.37
N GLY A 303 5.99 7.42 -5.08
CA GLY A 303 6.92 6.46 -5.71
C GLY A 303 7.68 5.58 -4.72
N GLY A 304 7.71 5.96 -3.44
CA GLY A 304 8.60 5.38 -2.44
C GLY A 304 9.95 6.09 -2.40
N LEU A 305 10.90 5.49 -1.69
CA LEU A 305 12.31 5.91 -1.76
C LEU A 305 12.98 5.25 -2.97
N PRO A 306 14.05 5.86 -3.52
CA PRO A 306 14.87 5.26 -4.57
C PRO A 306 15.46 3.90 -4.18
#